data_AF-A0A231RCL3-F1
#
_entry.id   AF-A0A231RCL3-F1
#
_cell.length_a   1.000
_cell.length_b   1.000
_cell.length_c   1.000
_cell.angle_alpha   90.00
_cell.angle_beta   90.00
_cell.angle_gamma   90.00
#
_symmetry.space_group_name_H-M   'P 1'
#
loop_
_entity.id
_entity.type
_entity.pdbx_description
1 polymer ?
#
loop_
_entity_poly.entity_id
_entity_poly.type
_entity_poly.pdbx_seq_one_letter_code
_entity_poly.pdbx_strand_id
1 'polypeptide(L)'
;MATPNRWAIRDAGIATFYNLVTGKPVTTLRTLKTSGLETTGETVYSRGGFGNPKLVGFSGNRESKIKLQDAIFDNKALAMLTGNVLSEGVSPVHVIENVKVASNGAALDKTPVGSPIGVFELNPDGTLGEEVVYTSGTPATGEYAISGKNLTFYAGDFADGKVLSVYYSATSDASAKKLKVTSDAFGGTFKVVLDCLVRDEFTKKDFAAQITIPNAKFEDAFNLNLAVEGDPAVLDLNLEALKDPVSNDLWSMLIYDQDEVI
;
A
#
# COMPACT_ATOMS: atom_id res chain seq x y z
N MET A 1 25.40 -31.40 5.19
CA MET A 1 26.04 -30.88 6.43
C MET A 1 24.98 -31.01 7.53
N ALA A 2 25.31 -31.19 8.82
CA ALA A 2 24.25 -31.37 9.82
C ALA A 2 23.53 -30.03 10.10
N THR A 3 22.19 -30.02 9.98
CA THR A 3 21.33 -28.86 10.30
C THR A 3 21.67 -28.30 11.70
N PRO A 4 21.76 -26.97 11.88
CA PRO A 4 22.22 -26.38 13.13
C PRO A 4 21.20 -26.53 14.27
N ASN A 5 21.69 -26.87 15.46
CA ASN A 5 20.87 -26.99 16.67
C ASN A 5 20.71 -25.66 17.43
N ARG A 6 21.62 -24.69 17.21
CA ARG A 6 21.59 -23.35 17.82
C ARG A 6 21.92 -22.31 16.76
N TRP A 7 21.04 -21.33 16.58
CA TRP A 7 21.14 -20.39 15.48
C TRP A 7 20.58 -19.02 15.88
N ALA A 8 20.98 -17.99 15.15
CA ALA A 8 20.49 -16.62 15.29
C ALA A 8 19.94 -16.11 13.95
N ILE A 9 18.83 -15.37 14.00
CA ILE A 9 18.24 -14.69 12.84
C ILE A 9 18.64 -13.21 12.88
N ARG A 10 19.12 -12.68 11.76
CA ARG A 10 19.45 -11.25 11.62
C ARG A 10 18.67 -10.55 10.51
N ASP A 11 18.07 -11.31 9.61
CA ASP A 11 17.41 -10.79 8.41
C ASP A 11 15.89 -10.70 8.60
N ALA A 12 15.27 -9.67 8.03
CA ALA A 12 13.81 -9.54 7.93
C ALA A 12 13.21 -10.49 6.89
N GLY A 13 14.06 -11.06 6.02
CA GLY A 13 13.68 -12.12 5.10
C GLY A 13 12.74 -11.67 3.98
N ILE A 14 12.15 -12.66 3.30
CA ILE A 14 11.26 -12.47 2.15
C ILE A 14 9.91 -13.12 2.48
N ALA A 15 8.82 -12.36 2.37
CA ALA A 15 7.46 -12.89 2.57
C ALA A 15 6.80 -13.21 1.23
N THR A 16 6.29 -14.43 1.05
CA THR A 16 5.44 -14.79 -0.08
C THR A 16 4.04 -15.15 0.40
N PHE A 17 3.03 -14.54 -0.20
CA PHE A 17 1.62 -14.80 0.07
C PHE A 17 1.04 -15.74 -0.98
N TYR A 18 0.33 -16.77 -0.53
CA TYR A 18 -0.31 -17.77 -1.37
C TYR A 18 -1.82 -17.75 -1.16
N ASN A 19 -2.57 -17.87 -2.25
CA ASN A 19 -4.01 -18.03 -2.20
C ASN A 19 -4.37 -19.42 -1.65
N LEU A 20 -5.22 -19.49 -0.62
CA LEU A 20 -5.55 -20.74 0.07
C LEU A 20 -6.28 -21.77 -0.80
N VAL A 21 -7.03 -21.34 -1.81
CA VAL A 21 -7.82 -22.23 -2.69
C VAL A 21 -6.98 -22.74 -3.86
N THR A 22 -6.24 -21.84 -4.51
CA THR A 22 -5.48 -22.18 -5.72
C THR A 22 -4.06 -22.64 -5.44
N GLY A 23 -3.53 -22.37 -4.24
CA GLY A 23 -2.15 -22.66 -3.86
C GLY A 23 -1.09 -21.83 -4.61
N LYS A 24 -1.51 -20.86 -5.43
CA LYS A 24 -0.60 -20.04 -6.25
C LYS A 24 -0.12 -18.81 -5.49
N PRO A 25 1.14 -18.36 -5.73
CA PRO A 25 1.65 -17.13 -5.15
C PRO A 25 0.88 -15.92 -5.71
N VAL A 26 0.47 -15.01 -4.83
CA VAL A 26 -0.25 -13.78 -5.16
C VAL A 26 0.74 -12.62 -5.27
N THR A 27 1.57 -12.43 -4.23
CA THR A 27 2.67 -11.47 -4.21
C THR A 27 3.82 -11.94 -3.32
N THR A 28 5.01 -11.38 -3.57
CA THR A 28 6.24 -11.62 -2.80
C THR A 28 6.86 -10.28 -2.43
N LEU A 29 7.03 -10.04 -1.13
CA LEU A 29 7.68 -8.86 -0.58
C LEU A 29 9.15 -9.18 -0.33
N ARG A 30 10.03 -8.48 -1.05
CA ARG A 30 11.49 -8.69 -0.98
C ARG A 30 12.22 -7.59 -0.21
N THR A 31 11.53 -6.51 0.12
CA THR A 31 12.10 -5.29 0.70
C THR A 31 11.61 -5.05 2.13
N LEU A 32 11.32 -6.13 2.85
CA LEU A 32 10.90 -6.08 4.24
C LEU A 32 11.99 -5.41 5.09
N LYS A 33 11.60 -4.37 5.84
CA LYS A 33 12.42 -3.74 6.86
C LYS A 33 12.39 -4.54 8.15
N THR A 34 11.22 -5.07 8.51
CA THR A 34 11.03 -5.88 9.71
C THR A 34 10.03 -6.99 9.44
N SER A 35 10.26 -8.14 10.10
CA SER A 35 9.33 -9.26 10.16
C SER A 35 9.27 -9.76 11.61
N GLY A 36 8.10 -9.72 12.22
CA GLY A 36 7.85 -10.16 13.58
C GLY A 36 6.79 -11.25 13.63
N LEU A 37 7.01 -12.24 14.47
CA LEU A 37 6.04 -13.27 14.83
C LEU A 37 5.90 -13.27 16.35
N GLU A 38 4.72 -12.94 16.84
CA GLU A 38 4.40 -12.86 18.27
C GLU A 38 3.30 -13.87 18.59
N THR A 39 3.52 -14.77 19.54
CA THR A 39 2.49 -15.69 20.04
C THR A 39 2.16 -15.36 21.50
N THR A 40 0.89 -15.13 21.79
CA THR A 40 0.36 -14.88 23.13
C THR A 40 -0.57 -16.02 23.56
N GLY A 41 -0.79 -16.15 24.86
CA GLY A 41 -1.71 -17.14 25.41
C GLY A 41 -2.00 -16.88 26.88
N GLU A 42 -3.20 -17.24 27.32
CA GLU A 42 -3.63 -17.02 28.69
C GLU A 42 -3.47 -18.31 29.51
N THR A 43 -3.10 -18.17 30.79
CA THR A 43 -3.14 -19.29 31.73
C THR A 43 -3.83 -18.86 33.01
N VAL A 44 -4.99 -19.45 33.28
CA VAL A 44 -5.79 -19.21 34.48
C VAL A 44 -5.39 -20.22 35.54
N TYR A 45 -5.11 -19.76 36.76
CA TYR A 45 -4.70 -20.61 37.86
C TYR A 45 -5.81 -20.74 38.90
N SER A 46 -6.17 -21.97 39.26
CA SER A 46 -6.90 -22.26 40.50
C SER A 46 -5.95 -22.07 41.68
N ARG A 47 -6.39 -21.35 42.72
CA ARG A 47 -5.59 -21.02 43.91
C ARG A 47 -6.37 -21.34 45.19
N GLY A 48 -5.67 -21.73 46.25
CA GLY A 48 -6.32 -22.03 47.54
C GLY A 48 -5.34 -22.48 48.64
N GLY A 49 -5.74 -22.27 49.90
CA GLY A 49 -4.93 -22.54 51.10
C GLY A 49 -4.36 -21.27 51.76
N PHE A 50 -3.78 -21.40 52.97
CA PHE A 50 -3.08 -20.30 53.63
C PHE A 50 -1.88 -19.86 52.76
N GLY A 51 -1.86 -18.59 52.36
CA GLY A 51 -0.87 -18.04 51.43
C GLY A 51 -1.27 -18.05 49.95
N ASN A 52 -2.49 -18.52 49.60
CA ASN A 52 -3.07 -18.49 48.25
C ASN A 52 -2.15 -18.97 47.10
N PRO A 53 -1.43 -20.11 47.24
CA PRO A 53 -0.56 -20.62 46.19
C PRO A 53 -1.35 -21.05 44.94
N LYS A 54 -0.69 -21.05 43.79
CA LYS A 54 -1.22 -21.62 42.53
C LYS A 54 -1.24 -23.14 42.64
N LEU A 55 -2.40 -23.76 42.41
CA LEU A 55 -2.62 -25.20 42.54
C LEU A 55 -2.63 -25.90 41.18
N VAL A 56 -3.42 -25.38 40.22
CA VAL A 56 -3.57 -25.95 38.87
C VAL A 56 -3.72 -24.81 37.87
N GLY A 57 -3.04 -24.91 36.73
CA GLY A 57 -3.15 -23.94 35.64
C GLY A 57 -3.86 -24.54 34.41
N PHE A 58 -4.78 -23.79 33.84
CA PHE A 58 -5.43 -24.10 32.55
C PHE A 58 -4.98 -23.06 31.52
N SER A 59 -4.37 -23.52 30.44
CA SER A 59 -3.94 -22.64 29.34
C SER A 59 -5.00 -22.62 28.23
N GLY A 60 -5.25 -21.45 27.67
CA GLY A 60 -6.23 -21.22 26.60
C GLY A 60 -5.90 -19.97 25.80
N ASN A 61 -6.77 -19.63 24.84
CA ASN A 61 -6.71 -18.38 24.05
C ASN A 61 -5.31 -18.13 23.43
N ARG A 62 -4.73 -19.16 22.81
CA ARG A 62 -3.46 -19.00 22.10
C ARG A 62 -3.72 -18.27 20.78
N GLU A 63 -3.08 -17.12 20.63
CA GLU A 63 -3.15 -16.27 19.44
C GLU A 63 -1.75 -16.05 18.90
N SER A 64 -1.61 -15.91 17.59
CA SER A 64 -0.33 -15.56 16.98
C SER A 64 -0.52 -14.43 15.98
N LYS A 65 0.26 -13.36 16.15
CA LYS A 65 0.27 -12.19 15.28
C LYS A 65 1.56 -12.14 14.49
N ILE A 66 1.45 -11.70 13.25
CA ILE A 66 2.55 -11.46 12.33
C ILE A 66 2.56 -9.99 11.98
N LYS A 67 3.71 -9.34 12.14
CA LYS A 67 3.90 -7.92 11.81
C LYS A 67 4.98 -7.83 10.75
N LEU A 68 4.61 -7.45 9.53
CA LEU A 68 5.56 -7.22 8.44
C LEU A 68 5.58 -5.74 8.11
N GLN A 69 6.77 -5.19 7.88
CA GLN A 69 6.93 -3.82 7.39
C GLN A 69 7.71 -3.84 6.09
N ASP A 70 7.10 -3.38 5.00
CA ASP A 70 7.78 -3.22 3.71
C ASP A 70 8.28 -1.79 3.51
N ALA A 71 9.49 -1.66 2.94
CA ALA A 71 10.05 -0.38 2.53
C ALA A 71 9.41 0.18 1.25
N ILE A 72 8.86 -0.70 0.40
CA ILE A 72 8.31 -0.33 -0.91
C ILE A 72 6.84 -0.71 -0.97
N PHE A 73 6.03 0.16 -1.55
CA PHE A 73 4.61 -0.10 -1.77
C PHE A 73 4.42 -0.97 -3.02
N ASP A 74 3.87 -2.17 -2.84
CA ASP A 74 3.35 -3.00 -3.93
C ASP A 74 1.82 -2.83 -4.04
N ASN A 75 1.33 -2.42 -5.21
CA ASN A 75 -0.09 -2.28 -5.49
C ASN A 75 -0.87 -3.59 -5.25
N LYS A 76 -0.26 -4.77 -5.47
CA LYS A 76 -0.90 -6.05 -5.18
C LYS A 76 -1.00 -6.32 -3.67
N ALA A 77 0.03 -6.00 -2.91
CA ALA A 77 0.00 -6.09 -1.45
C ALA A 77 -1.06 -5.14 -0.85
N LEU A 78 -1.17 -3.92 -1.38
CA LEU A 78 -2.21 -2.97 -0.97
C LEU A 78 -3.62 -3.43 -1.36
N ALA A 79 -3.76 -4.04 -2.54
CA ALA A 79 -5.01 -4.67 -2.96
C ALA A 79 -5.41 -5.83 -2.03
N MET A 80 -4.45 -6.66 -1.62
CA MET A 80 -4.67 -7.74 -0.67
C MET A 80 -5.07 -7.25 0.72
N LEU A 81 -4.38 -6.23 1.22
CA LEU A 81 -4.67 -5.58 2.50
C LEU A 81 -6.06 -4.98 2.54
N THR A 82 -6.44 -4.29 1.46
CA THR A 82 -7.76 -3.63 1.36
C THR A 82 -8.87 -4.58 0.90
N GLY A 83 -8.56 -5.82 0.52
CA GLY A 83 -9.54 -6.77 -0.02
C GLY A 83 -10.10 -6.40 -1.39
N ASN A 84 -9.50 -5.42 -2.07
CA ASN A 84 -10.00 -4.88 -3.33
C ASN A 84 -9.18 -5.39 -4.51
N VAL A 85 -9.77 -5.36 -5.71
CA VAL A 85 -9.07 -5.76 -6.93
C VAL A 85 -8.45 -4.52 -7.58
N LEU A 86 -7.22 -4.67 -8.07
CA LEU A 86 -6.58 -3.65 -8.89
C LEU A 86 -7.23 -3.64 -10.27
N SER A 87 -7.79 -2.50 -10.69
CA SER A 87 -8.30 -2.34 -12.06
C SER A 87 -7.27 -1.63 -12.93
N GLU A 88 -7.11 -2.13 -14.15
CA GLU A 88 -6.34 -1.49 -15.21
C GLU A 88 -7.30 -0.87 -16.22
N GLY A 89 -7.08 0.39 -16.57
CA GLY A 89 -7.86 1.04 -17.61
C GLY A 89 -7.86 2.56 -17.54
N VAL A 90 -8.34 3.14 -18.65
CA VAL A 90 -8.44 4.58 -18.83
C VAL A 90 -9.31 5.17 -17.71
N SER A 91 -8.74 6.11 -16.97
CA SER A 91 -9.43 6.83 -15.90
C SER A 91 -9.22 8.34 -16.05
N PRO A 92 -10.19 9.17 -15.63
CA PRO A 92 -9.96 10.60 -15.53
C PRO A 92 -8.96 10.88 -14.38
N VAL A 93 -7.97 11.70 -14.68
CA VAL A 93 -6.93 12.18 -13.74
C VAL A 93 -7.01 13.69 -13.67
N HIS A 94 -7.02 14.24 -12.46
CA HIS A 94 -6.99 15.68 -12.27
C HIS A 94 -5.58 16.22 -12.53
N VAL A 95 -5.51 17.23 -13.38
CA VAL A 95 -4.29 17.91 -13.81
C VAL A 95 -4.41 19.38 -13.44
N ILE A 96 -3.33 19.92 -12.90
CA ILE A 96 -3.15 21.36 -12.68
C ILE A 96 -2.03 21.80 -13.61
N GLU A 97 -2.32 22.74 -14.48
CA GLU A 97 -1.38 23.23 -15.49
C GLU A 97 -1.32 24.76 -15.49
N ASN A 98 -0.11 25.31 -15.41
CA ASN A 98 0.11 26.74 -15.51
C ASN A 98 0.41 27.11 -16.97
N VAL A 99 -0.52 27.80 -17.63
CA VAL A 99 -0.40 28.20 -19.04
C VAL A 99 -0.14 29.68 -19.18
N LYS A 100 0.61 30.06 -20.22
CA LYS A 100 0.86 31.47 -20.57
C LYS A 100 -0.10 31.92 -21.66
N VAL A 101 -0.69 33.10 -21.48
CA VAL A 101 -1.53 33.73 -22.50
C VAL A 101 -0.66 34.26 -23.64
N ALA A 102 -1.07 33.99 -24.88
CA ALA A 102 -0.53 34.56 -26.09
C ALA A 102 -1.65 34.86 -27.09
N SER A 103 -1.75 36.09 -27.57
CA SER A 103 -2.75 36.53 -28.56
C SER A 103 -4.20 36.21 -28.15
N ASN A 104 -4.56 36.52 -26.91
CA ASN A 104 -5.89 36.25 -26.31
C ASN A 104 -6.26 34.74 -26.25
N GLY A 105 -5.28 33.85 -26.28
CA GLY A 105 -5.49 32.42 -26.10
C GLY A 105 -4.38 31.75 -25.30
N ALA A 106 -4.61 30.49 -24.93
CA ALA A 106 -3.60 29.63 -24.33
C ALA A 106 -3.82 28.17 -24.78
N ALA A 107 -2.78 27.36 -24.78
CA ALA A 107 -2.86 25.95 -25.15
C ALA A 107 -2.49 25.06 -23.96
N LEU A 108 -3.32 24.05 -23.71
CA LEU A 108 -3.06 23.00 -22.71
C LEU A 108 -2.23 21.88 -23.33
N ASP A 109 -1.39 21.23 -22.52
CA ASP A 109 -0.60 20.09 -22.93
C ASP A 109 -1.47 18.86 -23.23
N LYS A 110 -2.51 18.64 -22.42
CA LYS A 110 -3.44 17.50 -22.56
C LYS A 110 -4.83 17.98 -22.95
N THR A 111 -5.56 17.12 -23.64
CA THR A 111 -6.96 17.38 -24.00
C THR A 111 -7.83 17.17 -22.77
N PRO A 112 -8.55 18.20 -22.29
CA PRO A 112 -9.48 18.05 -21.19
C PRO A 112 -10.63 17.14 -21.54
N VAL A 113 -11.08 16.37 -20.55
CA VAL A 113 -12.25 15.50 -20.63
C VAL A 113 -13.18 15.78 -19.47
N GLY A 114 -14.48 15.86 -19.77
CA GLY A 114 -15.51 16.18 -18.78
C GLY A 114 -15.56 17.66 -18.40
N SER A 115 -16.41 17.96 -17.42
CA SER A 115 -16.65 19.29 -16.85
C SER A 115 -16.69 19.14 -15.32
N PRO A 116 -16.18 20.11 -14.53
CA PRO A 116 -15.71 21.44 -14.93
C PRO A 116 -14.19 21.54 -15.14
N ILE A 117 -13.80 22.50 -15.99
CA ILE A 117 -12.45 23.06 -16.07
C ILE A 117 -12.48 24.35 -15.26
N GLY A 118 -11.59 24.50 -14.27
CA GLY A 118 -11.44 25.75 -13.52
C GLY A 118 -10.24 26.51 -14.06
N VAL A 119 -10.44 27.74 -14.54
CA VAL A 119 -9.34 28.61 -14.98
C VAL A 119 -9.23 29.76 -13.98
N PHE A 120 -8.09 29.90 -13.34
CA PHE A 120 -7.84 30.95 -12.36
C PHE A 120 -6.67 31.81 -12.80
N GLU A 121 -6.75 33.10 -12.52
CA GLU A 121 -5.56 33.95 -12.62
C GLU A 121 -4.49 33.49 -11.63
N LEU A 122 -3.24 33.42 -12.07
CA LEU A 122 -2.14 33.21 -11.14
C LEU A 122 -1.58 34.56 -10.72
N ASN A 123 -1.70 34.88 -9.44
CA ASN A 123 -1.12 36.09 -8.87
C ASN A 123 0.42 36.00 -8.88
N PRO A 124 1.15 37.13 -8.88
CA PRO A 124 2.62 37.13 -8.83
C PRO A 124 3.22 36.44 -7.61
N ASP A 125 2.46 36.27 -6.53
CA ASP A 125 2.84 35.55 -5.32
C ASP A 125 2.58 34.03 -5.39
N GLY A 126 2.03 33.54 -6.51
CA GLY A 126 1.70 32.13 -6.73
C GLY A 126 0.35 31.70 -6.17
N THR A 127 -0.45 32.61 -5.61
CA THR A 127 -1.83 32.33 -5.17
C THR A 127 -2.81 32.35 -6.35
N LEU A 128 -3.94 31.67 -6.18
CA LEU A 128 -5.06 31.74 -7.13
C LEU A 128 -5.76 33.09 -6.94
N GLY A 129 -5.89 33.84 -8.03
CA GLY A 129 -6.70 35.04 -8.13
C GLY A 129 -8.14 34.69 -8.53
N GLU A 130 -8.79 35.62 -9.23
CA GLU A 130 -10.17 35.47 -9.68
C GLU A 130 -10.34 34.29 -10.65
N GLU A 131 -11.49 33.63 -10.56
CA GLU A 131 -11.90 32.59 -11.50
C GLU A 131 -12.40 33.23 -12.80
N VAL A 132 -11.89 32.75 -13.93
CA VAL A 132 -12.38 33.11 -15.26
C VAL A 132 -13.58 32.23 -15.57
N VAL A 133 -14.71 32.83 -15.93
CA VAL A 133 -15.99 32.11 -16.08
C VAL A 133 -16.03 31.33 -17.39
N TYR A 134 -16.43 30.06 -17.34
CA TYR A 134 -16.61 29.26 -18.55
C TYR A 134 -17.84 29.70 -19.34
N THR A 135 -17.66 29.88 -20.66
CA THR A 135 -18.76 30.04 -21.62
C THR A 135 -18.65 29.02 -22.76
N SER A 136 -19.81 28.59 -23.26
CA SER A 136 -19.89 27.75 -24.47
C SER A 136 -19.94 28.57 -25.76
N GLY A 137 -20.07 29.90 -25.64
CA GLY A 137 -20.15 30.84 -26.75
C GLY A 137 -18.83 31.57 -27.03
N THR A 138 -18.93 32.72 -27.70
CA THR A 138 -17.80 33.64 -27.81
C THR A 138 -17.54 34.28 -26.45
N PRO A 139 -16.32 34.23 -25.91
CA PRO A 139 -15.99 34.83 -24.61
C PRO A 139 -16.38 36.30 -24.55
N ALA A 140 -17.09 36.72 -23.49
CA ALA A 140 -17.17 38.10 -23.06
C ALA A 140 -16.07 38.41 -22.01
N THR A 141 -15.95 39.67 -21.59
CA THR A 141 -14.98 40.09 -20.56
C THR A 141 -15.10 39.24 -19.29
N GLY A 142 -14.00 38.66 -18.84
CA GLY A 142 -13.94 37.76 -17.69
C GLY A 142 -14.38 36.33 -17.97
N GLU A 143 -14.64 35.98 -19.23
CA GLU A 143 -15.02 34.64 -19.66
C GLU A 143 -13.93 33.96 -20.49
N TYR A 144 -13.97 32.64 -20.52
CA TYR A 144 -13.17 31.84 -21.43
C TYR A 144 -14.02 30.77 -22.11
N ALA A 145 -13.62 30.40 -23.32
CA ALA A 145 -14.12 29.24 -24.04
C ALA A 145 -12.97 28.29 -24.31
N ILE A 146 -13.28 27.00 -24.47
CA ILE A 146 -12.29 25.97 -24.78
C ILE A 146 -12.72 25.14 -25.97
N SER A 147 -11.77 24.86 -26.87
CA SER A 147 -11.95 23.93 -27.98
C SER A 147 -10.75 23.00 -28.09
N GLY A 148 -10.97 21.71 -27.82
CA GLY A 148 -9.90 20.73 -27.75
C GLY A 148 -8.91 21.08 -26.64
N LYS A 149 -7.74 21.58 -27.01
CA LYS A 149 -6.68 22.01 -26.07
C LYS A 149 -6.58 23.53 -25.92
N ASN A 150 -7.28 24.27 -26.76
CA ASN A 150 -7.08 25.70 -26.89
C ASN A 150 -8.12 26.45 -26.07
N LEU A 151 -7.63 27.24 -25.11
CA LEU A 151 -8.38 28.24 -24.39
C LEU A 151 -8.41 29.53 -25.20
N THR A 152 -9.57 30.16 -25.26
CA THR A 152 -9.78 31.46 -25.88
C THR A 152 -10.41 32.39 -24.87
N PHE A 153 -9.88 33.60 -24.77
CA PHE A 153 -10.32 34.65 -23.85
C PHE A 153 -10.88 35.84 -24.63
N TYR A 154 -11.61 36.73 -23.95
CA TYR A 154 -12.01 37.98 -24.57
C TYR A 154 -10.80 38.88 -24.83
N ALA A 155 -10.88 39.66 -25.91
CA ALA A 155 -9.76 40.47 -26.37
C ALA A 155 -9.40 41.55 -25.33
N GLY A 156 -8.16 41.51 -24.84
CA GLY A 156 -7.65 42.49 -23.87
C GLY A 156 -7.89 42.15 -22.39
N ASP A 157 -8.52 41.02 -22.07
CA ASP A 157 -8.67 40.56 -20.67
C ASP A 157 -7.32 40.24 -20.02
N PHE A 158 -6.42 39.64 -20.79
CA PHE A 158 -5.10 39.22 -20.32
C PHE A 158 -4.01 39.72 -21.26
N ALA A 159 -2.96 40.33 -20.69
CA ALA A 159 -1.76 40.67 -21.43
C ALA A 159 -0.97 39.41 -21.82
N ASP A 160 -0.32 39.46 -22.98
CA ASP A 160 0.59 38.41 -23.41
C ASP A 160 1.68 38.16 -22.34
N GLY A 161 1.89 36.89 -22.02
CA GLY A 161 2.82 36.45 -20.98
C GLY A 161 2.22 36.32 -19.57
N LYS A 162 0.97 36.72 -19.35
CA LYS A 162 0.29 36.43 -18.07
C LYS A 162 0.07 34.93 -17.90
N VAL A 163 0.25 34.43 -16.66
CA VAL A 163 0.12 33.01 -16.32
C VAL A 163 -1.25 32.76 -15.70
N LEU A 164 -1.93 31.71 -16.15
CA LEU A 164 -3.19 31.23 -15.61
C LEU A 164 -3.00 29.79 -15.11
N SER A 165 -3.63 29.44 -14.00
CA SER A 165 -3.67 28.08 -13.48
C SER A 165 -4.96 27.40 -13.92
N VAL A 166 -4.84 26.27 -14.63
CA VAL A 166 -5.96 25.54 -15.21
C VAL A 166 -6.08 24.18 -14.55
N TYR A 167 -7.24 23.95 -13.94
CA TYR A 167 -7.63 22.70 -13.30
C TYR A 167 -8.55 21.95 -14.24
N TYR A 168 -8.13 20.80 -14.74
CA TYR A 168 -8.93 20.00 -15.63
C TYR A 168 -8.72 18.51 -15.40
N SER A 169 -9.60 17.67 -15.96
CA SER A 169 -9.38 16.23 -15.97
C SER A 169 -8.85 15.80 -17.34
N ALA A 170 -7.84 14.95 -17.38
CA ALA A 170 -7.32 14.31 -18.58
C ALA A 170 -7.50 12.80 -18.48
N THR A 171 -7.62 12.09 -19.60
CA THR A 171 -7.60 10.62 -19.59
C THR A 171 -6.18 10.10 -19.39
N SER A 172 -6.02 9.18 -18.43
CA SER A 172 -4.83 8.34 -18.35
C SER A 172 -4.72 7.39 -19.54
N ASP A 173 -3.56 6.77 -19.72
CA ASP A 173 -3.44 5.64 -20.64
C ASP A 173 -4.17 4.39 -20.11
N ALA A 174 -4.23 3.36 -20.96
CA ALA A 174 -4.88 2.08 -20.63
C ALA A 174 -4.11 1.24 -19.60
N SER A 175 -2.86 1.58 -19.28
CA SER A 175 -2.03 0.89 -18.30
C SER A 175 -2.14 1.48 -16.89
N ALA A 176 -2.94 2.54 -16.73
CA ALA A 176 -3.20 3.14 -15.43
C ALA A 176 -3.85 2.13 -14.47
N LYS A 177 -3.27 2.02 -13.27
CA LYS A 177 -3.70 1.11 -12.21
C LYS A 177 -4.47 1.89 -11.16
N LYS A 178 -5.72 1.50 -10.94
CA LYS A 178 -6.60 2.10 -9.94
C LYS A 178 -6.92 1.07 -8.86
N LEU A 179 -6.64 1.43 -7.62
CA LEU A 179 -7.13 0.72 -6.45
C LEU A 179 -8.25 1.56 -5.83
N LYS A 180 -9.48 1.04 -5.85
CA LYS A 180 -10.62 1.66 -5.20
C LYS A 180 -10.94 0.85 -3.95
N VAL A 181 -10.77 1.45 -2.78
CA VAL A 181 -11.14 0.81 -1.50
C VAL A 181 -12.63 1.04 -1.26
N THR A 182 -13.39 -0.03 -1.10
CA THR A 182 -14.82 0.00 -0.78
C THR A 182 -15.08 -0.45 0.65
N SER A 183 -16.19 -0.02 1.24
CA SER A 183 -16.55 -0.34 2.63
C SER A 183 -17.03 -1.78 2.85
N ASP A 184 -17.33 -2.50 1.77
CA ASP A 184 -17.80 -3.89 1.77
C ASP A 184 -16.69 -4.91 1.49
N ALA A 185 -15.45 -4.44 1.27
CA ALA A 185 -14.28 -5.27 1.04
C ALA A 185 -13.32 -5.22 2.24
N PHE A 186 -12.81 -6.39 2.64
CA PHE A 186 -11.94 -6.58 3.79
C PHE A 186 -10.73 -7.42 3.43
N GLY A 187 -9.64 -7.26 4.19
CA GLY A 187 -8.40 -7.99 4.00
C GLY A 187 -8.63 -9.50 3.96
N GLY A 188 -8.14 -10.14 2.90
CA GLY A 188 -8.34 -11.57 2.67
C GLY A 188 -7.53 -12.48 3.60
N THR A 189 -7.79 -13.78 3.51
CA THR A 189 -6.99 -14.82 4.16
C THR A 189 -6.01 -15.47 3.17
N PHE A 190 -4.77 -15.66 3.61
CA PHE A 190 -3.67 -16.15 2.78
C PHE A 190 -2.78 -17.10 3.58
N LYS A 191 -2.13 -18.03 2.88
CA LYS A 191 -0.97 -18.74 3.42
C LYS A 191 0.25 -17.83 3.28
N VAL A 192 1.06 -17.69 4.32
CA VAL A 192 2.27 -16.85 4.31
C VAL A 192 3.49 -17.72 4.53
N VAL A 193 4.51 -17.52 3.72
CA VAL A 193 5.81 -18.18 3.85
C VAL A 193 6.87 -17.09 3.97
N LEU A 194 7.61 -17.09 5.08
CA LEU A 194 8.73 -16.20 5.34
C LEU A 194 10.02 -16.98 5.17
N ASP A 195 10.82 -16.61 4.19
CA ASP A 195 12.17 -17.15 3.99
C ASP A 195 13.18 -16.24 4.68
N CYS A 196 13.99 -16.78 5.59
CA CYS A 196 15.02 -16.04 6.31
C CYS A 196 16.33 -16.84 6.39
N LEU A 197 17.44 -16.13 6.59
CA LEU A 197 18.74 -16.74 6.80
C LEU A 197 19.06 -16.80 8.29
N VAL A 198 19.54 -17.97 8.73
CA VAL A 198 19.92 -18.22 10.12
C VAL A 198 21.38 -18.62 10.19
N ARG A 199 22.12 -18.05 11.13
CA ARG A 199 23.54 -18.34 11.32
C ARG A 199 23.75 -19.28 12.50
N ASP A 200 24.45 -20.37 12.28
CA ASP A 200 24.82 -21.32 13.33
C ASP A 200 25.81 -20.71 14.32
N GLU A 201 25.61 -20.98 15.61
CA GLU A 201 26.48 -20.46 16.66
C GLU A 201 27.87 -21.11 16.61
N PHE A 202 27.97 -22.40 16.27
CA PHE A 202 29.24 -23.12 16.36
C PHE A 202 30.09 -22.94 15.11
N THR A 203 29.55 -23.26 13.95
CA THR A 203 30.25 -23.25 12.66
C THR A 203 30.29 -21.86 12.01
N LYS A 204 29.47 -20.91 12.50
CA LYS A 204 29.27 -19.58 11.90
C LYS A 204 28.80 -19.61 10.45
N LYS A 205 28.30 -20.75 9.97
CA LYS A 205 27.75 -20.91 8.63
C LYS A 205 26.28 -20.45 8.60
N ASP A 206 25.87 -19.98 7.42
CA ASP A 206 24.50 -19.56 7.15
C ASP A 206 23.71 -20.76 6.63
N PHE A 207 22.48 -20.90 7.12
CA PHE A 207 21.49 -21.90 6.74
C PHE A 207 20.19 -21.20 6.36
N ALA A 208 19.40 -21.81 5.48
CA ALA A 208 18.09 -21.30 5.14
C ALA A 208 17.07 -21.74 6.20
N ALA A 209 16.18 -20.82 6.57
CA ALA A 209 15.02 -21.10 7.39
C ALA A 209 13.76 -20.60 6.71
N GLN A 210 12.67 -21.36 6.87
CA GLN A 210 11.38 -21.02 6.33
C GLN A 210 10.34 -21.11 7.44
N ILE A 211 9.63 -20.01 7.68
CA ILE A 211 8.47 -19.97 8.57
C ILE A 211 7.22 -20.01 7.71
N THR A 212 6.40 -21.06 7.87
CA THR A 212 5.14 -21.22 7.16
C THR A 212 3.97 -21.01 8.11
N ILE A 213 3.10 -20.05 7.78
CA ILE A 213 1.80 -19.82 8.41
C ILE A 213 0.72 -20.32 7.43
N PRO A 214 0.04 -21.43 7.73
CA PRO A 214 -0.89 -22.07 6.80
C PRO A 214 -2.13 -21.20 6.54
N ASN A 215 -2.55 -20.40 7.51
CA ASN A 215 -3.72 -19.54 7.39
C ASN A 215 -3.48 -18.23 8.17
N ALA A 216 -3.43 -17.10 7.47
CA ALA A 216 -3.26 -15.77 8.05
C ALA A 216 -4.32 -14.82 7.51
N LYS A 217 -4.95 -14.04 8.38
CA LYS A 217 -5.91 -12.99 8.02
C LYS A 217 -5.28 -11.62 8.25
N PHE A 218 -5.45 -10.69 7.32
CA PHE A 218 -5.06 -9.30 7.57
C PHE A 218 -5.91 -8.67 8.68
N GLU A 219 -5.26 -7.88 9.54
CA GLU A 219 -5.99 -6.97 10.42
C GLU A 219 -6.60 -5.84 9.58
N ASP A 220 -7.84 -5.46 9.88
CA ASP A 220 -8.57 -4.42 9.13
C ASP A 220 -8.02 -3.00 9.40
N ALA A 221 -7.18 -2.85 10.41
CA ALA A 221 -6.51 -1.61 10.74
C ALA A 221 -5.21 -1.47 9.93
N PHE A 222 -5.25 -0.61 8.91
CA PHE A 222 -4.05 -0.14 8.22
C PHE A 222 -3.96 1.38 8.26
N ASN A 223 -2.73 1.89 8.30
CA ASN A 223 -2.45 3.33 8.25
C ASN A 223 -1.47 3.61 7.11
N LEU A 224 -1.79 4.58 6.27
CA LEU A 224 -0.89 5.11 5.25
C LEU A 224 -0.45 6.50 5.69
N ASN A 225 0.65 6.57 6.43
CA ASN A 225 1.19 7.85 6.88
C ASN A 225 2.14 8.42 5.82
N LEU A 226 1.68 9.45 5.11
CA LEU A 226 2.47 10.17 4.10
C LEU A 226 3.03 11.45 4.73
N ALA A 227 4.24 11.38 5.26
CA ALA A 227 4.92 12.52 5.85
C ALA A 227 5.98 13.08 4.89
N VAL A 228 6.21 14.39 4.97
CA VAL A 228 7.25 15.11 4.19
C VAL A 228 8.62 15.01 4.88
N GLU A 229 8.67 14.51 6.13
CA GLU A 229 9.93 14.30 6.84
C GLU A 229 10.67 13.10 6.25
N GLY A 230 11.74 13.40 5.50
CA GLY A 230 12.94 12.63 5.15
C GLY A 230 12.92 11.09 5.00
N ASP A 231 12.27 10.37 5.89
CA ASP A 231 12.21 8.90 5.88
C ASP A 231 11.09 8.41 4.95
N PRO A 232 11.38 7.45 4.06
CA PRO A 232 10.36 6.85 3.21
C PRO A 232 9.27 6.18 4.04
N ALA A 233 8.00 6.49 3.73
CA ALA A 233 6.85 5.84 4.31
C ALA A 233 6.95 4.31 4.17
N VAL A 234 6.58 3.58 5.21
CA VAL A 234 6.57 2.11 5.24
C VAL A 234 5.14 1.60 5.15
N LEU A 235 4.98 0.40 4.59
CA LEU A 235 3.71 -0.29 4.58
C LEU A 235 3.67 -1.31 5.72
N ASP A 236 2.86 -1.04 6.74
CA ASP A 236 2.58 -1.98 7.82
C ASP A 236 1.56 -3.03 7.36
N LEU A 237 1.93 -4.30 7.50
CA LEU A 237 1.13 -5.47 7.14
C LEU A 237 1.01 -6.34 8.38
N ASN A 238 -0.03 -6.09 9.16
CA ASN A 238 -0.35 -6.87 10.35
C ASN A 238 -1.32 -7.99 9.98
N LEU A 239 -0.97 -9.21 10.36
CA LEU A 239 -1.78 -10.40 10.16
C LEU A 239 -1.97 -11.18 11.45
N GLU A 240 -3.10 -11.85 11.56
CA GLU A 240 -3.40 -12.81 12.61
C GLU A 240 -3.39 -14.23 12.03
N ALA A 241 -2.64 -15.14 12.66
CA ALA A 241 -2.63 -16.54 12.30
C ALA A 241 -3.93 -17.19 12.77
N LEU A 242 -4.66 -17.76 11.81
CA LEU A 242 -5.85 -18.55 12.08
C LEU A 242 -5.47 -20.02 12.17
N LYS A 243 -6.28 -20.79 12.91
CA LYS A 243 -6.16 -22.24 12.95
C LYS A 243 -6.36 -22.81 11.54
N ASP A 244 -5.50 -23.74 11.15
CA ASP A 244 -5.72 -24.55 9.96
C ASP A 244 -7.00 -25.43 10.09
N PRO A 245 -7.83 -25.58 9.06
CA PRO A 245 -9.04 -26.39 9.16
C PRO A 245 -8.79 -27.89 9.35
N VAL A 246 -7.60 -28.39 8.98
CA VAL A 246 -7.22 -29.81 8.99
C VAL A 246 -6.13 -30.10 10.03
N SER A 247 -5.35 -29.10 10.43
CA SER A 247 -4.30 -29.20 11.46
C SER A 247 -4.59 -28.32 12.69
N ASN A 248 -3.84 -28.54 13.78
CA ASN A 248 -3.80 -27.63 14.93
C ASN A 248 -2.62 -26.63 14.84
N ASP A 249 -1.93 -26.59 13.70
CA ASP A 249 -0.77 -25.73 13.49
C ASP A 249 -1.19 -24.27 13.28
N LEU A 250 -0.50 -23.36 13.99
CA LEU A 250 -0.60 -21.91 13.77
C LEU A 250 0.53 -21.40 12.89
N TRP A 251 1.74 -21.94 13.09
CA TRP A 251 2.90 -21.70 12.26
C TRP A 251 3.91 -22.84 12.44
N SER A 252 4.78 -23.05 11.46
CA SER A 252 5.87 -24.02 11.50
C SER A 252 7.16 -23.35 11.02
N MET A 253 8.30 -23.77 11.55
CA MET A 253 9.62 -23.32 11.10
C MET A 253 10.45 -24.52 10.69
N LEU A 254 11.02 -24.46 9.49
CA LEU A 254 11.93 -25.46 8.94
C LEU A 254 13.30 -24.82 8.71
N ILE A 255 14.36 -25.46 9.17
CA ILE A 255 15.75 -25.02 8.93
C ILE A 255 16.45 -26.11 8.15
N TYR A 256 17.12 -25.73 7.08
CA TYR A 256 17.72 -26.67 6.15
C TYR A 256 18.98 -26.10 5.50
N ASP A 257 19.81 -26.99 4.99
CA ASP A 257 20.96 -26.63 4.15
C ASP A 257 20.45 -26.37 2.73
N GLN A 258 20.55 -25.13 2.27
CA GLN A 258 20.01 -24.72 0.97
C GLN A 258 20.71 -25.45 -0.18
N ASP A 259 21.99 -25.83 0.00
CA ASP A 259 22.77 -26.53 -1.01
C ASP A 259 22.41 -28.03 -1.11
N GLU A 260 21.66 -28.56 -0.15
CA GLU A 260 21.22 -29.97 -0.10
C GLU A 260 19.74 -30.16 -0.45
N VAL A 261 19.05 -29.10 -0.92
CA VAL A 261 17.66 -29.20 -1.41
C VAL A 261 17.65 -29.98 -2.73
N ILE A 262 16.82 -31.03 -2.79
CA ILE A 262 16.66 -31.94 -3.96
C ILE A 262 15.56 -31.43 -4.90
#